data_AF-A0AAU7XP77-F1
#
_entry.id   AF-A0AAU7XP77-F1
#
_cell.length_a   1.000
_cell.length_b   1.000
_cell.length_c   1.000
_cell.angle_alpha   90.00
_cell.angle_beta   90.00
_cell.angle_gamma   90.00
#
_symmetry.space_group_name_H-M   'P 1'
#
loop_
_entity.id
_entity.type
_entity.pdbx_description
1 polymer ?
#
loop_
_entity_poly.entity_id
_entity_poly.type
_entity_poly.pdbx_seq_one_letter_code
_entity_poly.pdbx_strand_id
1 'polypeptide(L)'
;MTISMAAPTVKPNHLHSVPRTYAPTPSITRRNTYALKVRGNAMRDCNLFDGDVIIIRRYQHDAQTETAVAEINQQKIALKQLSISRFGVELWPEDTLQPALFLHNRDIQVLGMVMGVESHPRTGLQNKPTITEH
;
A
#
# COMPACT_ATOMS: atom_id res chain seq x y z
N MET A 1 -7.05 45.83 69.03
CA MET A 1 -6.02 44.79 68.81
C MET A 1 -6.71 43.64 68.09
N THR A 2 -6.47 43.50 66.78
CA THR A 2 -7.15 42.49 65.94
C THR A 2 -6.23 41.29 65.79
N ILE A 3 -6.69 40.12 66.23
CA ILE A 3 -5.99 38.83 66.04
C ILE A 3 -6.26 38.38 64.60
N SER A 4 -5.20 38.34 63.80
CA SER A 4 -5.22 37.86 62.42
C SER A 4 -5.00 36.35 62.41
N MET A 5 -5.87 35.62 61.72
CA MET A 5 -5.79 34.16 61.56
C MET A 5 -4.85 33.81 60.41
N ALA A 6 -3.88 32.91 60.63
CA ALA A 6 -3.01 32.38 59.59
C ALA A 6 -3.69 31.19 58.89
N ALA A 7 -3.83 31.28 57.57
CA ALA A 7 -4.24 30.17 56.71
C ALA A 7 -3.02 29.28 56.37
N PRO A 8 -3.16 27.95 56.31
CA PRO A 8 -2.06 27.06 55.92
C PRO A 8 -1.81 27.12 54.40
N THR A 9 -0.57 27.46 54.01
CA THR A 9 -0.12 27.46 52.62
C THR A 9 0.04 26.03 52.09
N VAL A 10 -0.86 25.60 51.20
CA VAL A 10 -0.66 24.42 50.35
C VAL A 10 0.29 24.80 49.22
N LYS A 11 1.47 24.17 49.19
CA LYS A 11 2.40 24.29 48.06
C LYS A 11 1.80 23.57 46.84
N PRO A 12 1.68 24.21 45.66
CA PRO A 12 1.24 23.50 44.46
C PRO A 12 2.35 22.54 44.01
N ASN A 13 2.02 21.26 43.93
CA ASN A 13 2.89 20.23 43.37
C ASN A 13 3.22 20.59 41.91
N HIS A 14 4.50 20.67 41.58
CA HIS A 14 4.97 20.72 40.20
C HIS A 14 4.66 19.39 39.53
N LEU A 15 3.50 19.31 38.88
CA LEU A 15 3.16 18.24 37.94
C LEU A 15 4.14 18.34 36.77
N HIS A 16 5.19 17.51 36.82
CA HIS A 16 6.06 17.28 35.66
C HIS A 16 5.20 16.77 34.51
N SER A 17 5.02 17.60 33.49
CA SER A 17 4.47 17.23 32.21
C SER A 17 5.45 16.26 31.54
N VAL A 18 5.16 14.96 31.66
CA VAL A 18 5.86 13.94 30.87
C VAL A 18 5.70 14.31 29.38
N PRO A 19 6.78 14.45 28.60
CA PRO A 19 6.64 14.68 27.18
C PRO A 19 5.96 13.47 26.56
N ARG A 20 4.76 13.66 26.01
CA ARG A 20 4.07 12.63 25.24
C ARG A 20 4.93 12.37 24.00
N THR A 21 5.75 11.32 24.02
CA THR A 21 6.50 10.89 22.84
C THR A 21 5.49 10.52 21.77
N TYR A 22 5.35 11.35 20.75
CA TYR A 22 4.60 11.01 19.55
C TYR A 22 5.38 9.93 18.80
N ALA A 23 5.02 8.66 19.04
CA ALA A 23 5.49 7.59 18.19
C ALA A 23 5.00 7.89 16.75
N PRO A 24 5.88 7.85 15.73
CA PRO A 24 5.45 8.05 14.36
C PRO A 24 4.38 7.02 14.00
N THR A 25 3.31 7.44 13.32
CA THR A 25 2.33 6.48 12.80
C THR A 25 3.04 5.58 11.77
N PRO A 26 2.99 4.24 11.91
CA PRO A 26 3.59 3.37 10.93
C PRO A 26 2.89 3.53 9.58
N SER A 27 3.66 3.60 8.49
CA SER A 27 3.13 3.45 7.14
C SER A 27 2.97 1.97 6.83
N ILE A 28 1.90 1.62 6.12
CA ILE A 28 1.58 0.24 5.77
C ILE A 28 1.62 0.10 4.25
N THR A 29 2.32 -0.92 3.77
CA THR A 29 2.28 -1.35 2.36
C THR A 29 1.62 -2.71 2.29
N ARG A 30 0.55 -2.84 1.49
CA ARG A 30 -0.09 -4.13 1.17
C ARG A 30 0.45 -4.64 -0.16
N ARG A 31 0.82 -5.91 -0.22
CA ARG A 31 1.31 -6.61 -1.41
C ARG A 31 0.41 -7.78 -1.73
N ASN A 32 -0.25 -7.74 -2.88
CA ASN A 32 -1.06 -8.84 -3.36
C ASN A 32 -0.45 -9.39 -4.65
N THR A 33 -0.24 -10.71 -4.71
CA THR A 33 0.20 -11.40 -5.92
C THR A 33 -0.82 -12.44 -6.33
N TYR A 34 -1.20 -12.43 -7.60
CA TYR A 34 -2.14 -13.37 -8.20
C TYR A 34 -1.43 -14.15 -9.30
N ALA A 35 -1.60 -15.47 -9.32
CA ALA A 35 -1.12 -16.33 -10.40
C ALA A 35 -2.33 -16.91 -11.15
N LEU A 36 -2.42 -16.59 -12.43
CA LEU A 36 -3.50 -17.03 -13.32
C LEU A 36 -2.90 -17.90 -14.41
N LYS A 37 -3.55 -19.00 -14.75
CA LYS A 37 -3.18 -19.86 -15.88
C LYS A 37 -4.22 -19.73 -16.97
N VAL A 38 -3.80 -19.51 -18.21
CA VAL A 38 -4.68 -19.48 -19.39
C VAL A 38 -5.21 -20.89 -19.66
N ARG A 39 -6.49 -20.99 -20.01
CA ARG A 39 -7.19 -22.22 -20.38
C ARG A 39 -7.71 -22.13 -21.81
N GLY A 40 -7.39 -23.14 -22.61
CA GLY A 40 -7.82 -23.23 -23.99
C GLY A 40 -7.15 -22.16 -24.87
N ASN A 41 -7.85 -21.78 -25.94
CA ASN A 41 -7.27 -21.06 -27.07
C ASN A 41 -7.96 -19.71 -27.35
N ALA A 42 -8.85 -19.25 -26.46
CA ALA A 42 -9.66 -18.06 -26.66
C ALA A 42 -8.83 -16.76 -26.71
N MET A 43 -7.61 -16.78 -26.15
CA MET A 43 -6.75 -15.61 -26.01
C MET A 43 -5.56 -15.61 -26.98
N ARG A 44 -5.60 -16.42 -28.05
CA ARG A 44 -4.51 -16.53 -29.03
C ARG A 44 -4.21 -15.21 -29.75
N ASP A 45 -5.23 -14.36 -29.96
CA ASP A 45 -5.06 -13.04 -30.58
C ASP A 45 -4.18 -12.11 -29.73
N CYS A 46 -4.07 -12.38 -28.43
CA CYS A 46 -3.17 -11.69 -27.50
C CYS A 46 -1.83 -12.42 -27.30
N ASN A 47 -1.51 -13.40 -28.16
CA ASN A 47 -0.34 -14.28 -28.04
C ASN A 47 -0.29 -15.01 -26.67
N LEU A 48 -1.46 -15.45 -26.19
CA LEU A 48 -1.60 -16.23 -24.97
C LEU A 48 -2.23 -17.59 -25.28
N PHE A 49 -1.55 -18.65 -24.86
CA PHE A 49 -1.85 -20.03 -25.18
C PHE A 49 -2.21 -20.84 -23.93
N ASP A 50 -2.86 -21.98 -24.13
CA ASP A 50 -3.22 -22.89 -23.04
C ASP A 50 -1.99 -23.25 -22.21
N GLY A 51 -2.09 -23.08 -20.89
CA GLY A 51 -1.00 -23.34 -19.96
C GLY A 51 -0.12 -22.13 -19.63
N ASP A 52 -0.21 -21.03 -20.38
CA ASP A 52 0.54 -19.81 -20.07
C ASP A 52 0.15 -19.25 -18.70
N VAL A 53 1.15 -18.72 -17.98
CA VAL A 53 0.96 -18.18 -16.64
C VAL A 53 1.14 -16.67 -16.64
N ILE A 54 0.15 -15.98 -16.08
CA ILE A 54 0.12 -14.55 -15.88
C ILE A 54 0.29 -14.28 -14.38
N ILE A 55 1.31 -13.50 -14.02
CA ILE A 55 1.55 -13.09 -12.63
C ILE A 55 1.21 -11.61 -12.48
N ILE A 56 0.25 -11.30 -11.62
CA ILE A 56 -0.15 -9.92 -11.33
C ILE A 56 0.33 -9.55 -9.94
N ARG A 57 1.10 -8.47 -9.82
CA ARG A 57 1.57 -7.93 -8.55
C ARG A 57 0.95 -6.56 -8.33
N ARG A 58 0.21 -6.40 -7.24
CA ARG A 58 -0.42 -5.16 -6.80
C ARG A 58 0.21 -4.70 -5.49
N TYR A 59 0.65 -3.45 -5.46
CA TYR A 59 1.24 -2.78 -4.31
C TYR A 59 0.34 -1.60 -3.96
N GLN A 60 -0.07 -1.53 -2.70
CA GLN A 60 -0.85 -0.40 -2.20
C GLN A 60 -0.11 0.20 -1.00
N HIS A 61 0.33 1.45 -1.16
CA HIS A 61 0.98 2.20 -0.09
C HIS A 61 -0.04 3.12 0.57
N ASP A 62 -0.40 2.77 1.81
CA ASP A 62 -1.49 3.42 2.56
C ASP A 62 -2.79 3.54 1.72
N ALA A 63 -3.62 4.54 1.97
CA ALA A 63 -4.80 4.86 1.16
C ALA A 63 -4.51 5.74 -0.06
N GLN A 64 -3.25 6.09 -0.35
CA GLN A 64 -2.93 7.15 -1.31
C GLN A 64 -2.40 6.68 -2.66
N THR A 65 -1.58 5.62 -2.72
CA THR A 65 -0.97 5.20 -4.00
C THR A 65 -1.09 3.70 -4.21
N GLU A 66 -1.49 3.33 -5.42
CA GLU A 66 -1.56 1.95 -5.89
C GLU A 66 -0.70 1.80 -7.14
N THR A 67 0.03 0.70 -7.24
CA THR A 67 0.78 0.33 -8.43
C THR A 67 0.54 -1.14 -8.72
N ALA A 68 0.29 -1.47 -9.98
CA ALA A 68 0.14 -2.85 -10.41
C ALA A 68 1.04 -3.15 -11.62
N VAL A 69 1.56 -4.37 -11.67
CA VAL A 69 2.40 -4.87 -12.77
C VAL A 69 1.92 -6.27 -13.10
N ALA A 70 1.71 -6.55 -14.39
CA ALA A 70 1.48 -7.89 -14.90
C ALA A 70 2.75 -8.43 -15.56
N GLU A 71 3.04 -9.70 -15.36
CA GLU A 71 4.05 -10.44 -16.10
C GLU A 71 3.32 -11.43 -17.01
N ILE A 72 3.47 -11.25 -18.32
CA ILE A 72 2.80 -12.02 -19.38
C ILE A 72 3.89 -12.43 -20.36
N ASN A 73 4.03 -13.72 -20.66
CA ASN A 73 5.09 -14.22 -21.56
C ASN A 73 6.50 -13.72 -21.19
N GLN A 74 6.82 -13.70 -19.88
CA GLN A 74 8.09 -13.19 -19.33
C GLN A 74 8.32 -11.68 -19.53
N GLN A 75 7.36 -10.96 -20.09
CA GLN A 75 7.39 -9.50 -20.26
C GLN A 75 6.63 -8.82 -19.13
N LYS A 76 7.27 -7.82 -18.52
CA LYS A 76 6.65 -7.00 -17.48
C LYS A 76 5.92 -5.81 -18.11
N ILE A 77 4.65 -5.68 -17.75
CA ILE A 77 3.75 -4.62 -18.21
C ILE A 77 3.30 -3.84 -16.98
N ALA A 78 3.68 -2.57 -16.90
CA ALA A 78 3.15 -1.66 -15.90
C ALA A 78 1.69 -1.38 -16.21
N LEU A 79 0.84 -1.41 -15.17
CA LEU A 79 -0.59 -1.19 -15.30
C LEU A 79 -0.97 0.18 -14.74
N LYS A 80 -1.71 0.94 -15.53
CA LYS A 80 -2.44 2.12 -15.08
C LYS A 80 -3.57 1.75 -14.15
N GLN A 81 -4.26 0.66 -14.48
CA GLN A 81 -5.43 0.19 -13.75
C GLN A 81 -5.56 -1.33 -13.82
N LEU A 82 -5.94 -1.92 -12.68
CA LEU A 82 -6.27 -3.33 -12.53
C LEU A 82 -7.70 -3.42 -11.99
N SER A 83 -8.61 -4.05 -12.75
CA SER A 83 -9.98 -4.30 -12.32
C SER A 83 -10.23 -5.79 -12.19
N ILE A 84 -10.77 -6.22 -11.05
CA ILE A 84 -11.14 -7.61 -10.80
C ILE A 84 -12.63 -7.64 -10.53
N SER A 85 -13.38 -8.39 -11.34
CA SER A 85 -14.83 -8.47 -11.26
C SER A 85 -15.34 -9.91 -11.34
N ARG A 86 -16.64 -10.09 -11.19
CA ARG A 86 -17.29 -11.40 -11.38
C ARG A 86 -17.15 -11.97 -12.80
N PHE A 87 -16.79 -11.14 -13.78
CA PHE A 87 -16.67 -11.55 -15.18
C PHE A 87 -15.25 -11.95 -15.57
N GLY A 88 -14.26 -11.44 -14.84
CA GLY A 88 -12.87 -11.59 -15.22
C GLY A 88 -11.95 -10.55 -14.58
N VAL A 89 -10.72 -10.56 -15.06
CA VAL A 89 -9.67 -9.61 -14.70
C VAL A 89 -9.37 -8.74 -15.90
N GLU A 90 -9.37 -7.43 -15.72
CA GLU A 90 -9.04 -6.45 -16.75
C GLU A 90 -7.72 -5.75 -16.40
N LEU A 91 -6.79 -5.77 -17.35
CA LEU A 91 -5.47 -5.19 -17.23
C LEU A 91 -5.38 -4.02 -18.20
N TRP A 92 -5.20 -2.81 -17.67
CA TRP A 92 -4.98 -1.60 -18.45
C TRP A 92 -3.50 -1.21 -18.38
N PRO A 93 -2.75 -1.37 -19.47
CA PRO A 93 -1.35 -0.92 -19.52
C PRO A 93 -1.21 0.58 -19.26
N GLU A 94 -0.06 0.99 -18.73
CA GLU A 94 0.29 2.41 -18.62
C GLU A 94 0.63 3.03 -19.99
N ASP A 95 1.21 2.23 -20.88
CA ASP A 95 1.49 2.63 -22.26
C ASP A 95 0.23 2.52 -23.13
N THR A 96 -0.17 3.61 -23.78
CA THR A 96 -1.35 3.69 -24.65
C THR A 96 -1.20 2.89 -25.96
N LEU A 97 0.03 2.51 -26.32
CA LEU A 97 0.28 1.66 -27.48
C LEU A 97 -0.11 0.19 -27.24
N GLN A 98 -0.21 -0.22 -25.97
CA GLN A 98 -0.61 -1.57 -25.60
C GLN A 98 -2.12 -1.63 -25.31
N PRO A 99 -2.88 -2.51 -25.98
CA PRO A 99 -4.32 -2.61 -25.74
C PRO A 99 -4.61 -3.16 -24.34
N ALA A 100 -5.78 -2.80 -23.79
CA ALA A 100 -6.29 -3.42 -22.59
C ALA A 100 -6.50 -4.93 -22.81
N LEU A 101 -6.19 -5.74 -21.80
CA LEU A 101 -6.34 -7.18 -21.84
C LEU A 101 -7.43 -7.63 -20.87
N PHE A 102 -8.48 -8.26 -21.41
CA PHE A 102 -9.57 -8.81 -20.61
C PHE A 102 -9.48 -10.33 -20.51
N LEU A 103 -9.26 -10.81 -19.29
CA LEU A 103 -9.12 -12.22 -18.94
C LEU A 103 -10.46 -12.73 -18.39
N HIS A 104 -11.26 -13.36 -19.25
CA HIS A 104 -12.54 -13.94 -18.86
C HIS A 104 -12.36 -15.11 -17.89
N ASN A 105 -13.22 -15.21 -16.88
CA ASN A 105 -13.17 -16.29 -15.87
C ASN A 105 -13.25 -17.71 -16.46
N ARG A 106 -13.88 -17.89 -17.62
CA ARG A 106 -13.97 -19.18 -18.31
C ARG A 106 -12.65 -19.60 -18.99
N ASP A 107 -11.84 -18.62 -19.34
CA ASP A 107 -10.61 -18.76 -20.14
C ASP A 107 -9.35 -18.71 -19.26
N ILE A 108 -9.52 -18.60 -17.93
CA ILE A 108 -8.43 -18.60 -16.96
C ILE A 108 -8.70 -19.53 -15.77
N GLN A 109 -7.64 -19.94 -15.10
CA GLN A 109 -7.64 -20.64 -13.83
C GLN A 109 -6.82 -19.87 -12.81
N VAL A 110 -7.39 -19.60 -11.64
CA VAL A 110 -6.60 -19.10 -10.52
C VAL A 110 -5.74 -20.24 -9.98
N LEU A 111 -4.41 -20.09 -10.04
CA LEU A 111 -3.46 -21.03 -9.46
C LEU A 111 -3.24 -20.76 -7.97
N GLY A 112 -3.24 -19.47 -7.59
CA GLY A 112 -3.06 -19.08 -6.20
C GLY A 112 -3.06 -17.56 -6.02
N MET A 113 -3.15 -17.15 -4.75
CA MET A 113 -3.09 -15.78 -4.31
C MET A 113 -2.23 -15.68 -3.06
N VAL A 114 -1.31 -14.73 -3.01
CA VAL A 114 -0.47 -14.44 -1.85
C VAL A 114 -0.71 -13.00 -1.43
N MET A 115 -0.95 -12.79 -0.13
CA MET A 115 -1.11 -11.47 0.49
C MET A 115 0.02 -11.24 1.50
N GLY A 116 0.55 -10.03 1.49
CA GLY A 116 1.58 -9.56 2.43
C GLY A 116 1.27 -8.16 2.93
N VAL A 117 1.68 -7.88 4.16
CA VAL A 117 1.59 -6.56 4.77
C VAL A 117 2.94 -6.22 5.36
N GLU A 118 3.46 -5.05 5.02
CA GLU A 118 4.73 -4.55 5.52
C GLU A 118 4.50 -3.22 6.24
N SER A 119 4.89 -3.15 7.51
CA SER A 119 4.80 -1.92 8.32
C SER A 119 6.17 -1.27 8.42
N HIS A 120 6.28 0.02 8.14
CA HIS A 120 7.52 0.77 8.23
C HIS A 120 7.30 2.06 9.04
N PRO A 121 8.26 2.49 9.88
CA PRO A 121 8.09 3.73 10.64
C PRO A 121 8.10 4.94 9.69
N ARG A 122 7.11 5.84 9.81
CA ARG A 122 7.18 7.15 9.14
C ARG A 122 8.28 7.98 9.81
N THR A 123 9.44 8.09 9.18
CA THR A 123 10.45 9.08 9.61
C THR A 123 9.89 10.48 9.37
N GLY A 124 9.36 11.10 10.42
CA GLY A 124 9.02 12.51 10.40
C GLY A 124 10.28 13.33 10.14
N LEU A 125 10.19 14.31 9.25
CA LEU A 125 11.25 15.28 8.98
C LEU A 125 11.70 15.90 10.31
N GLN A 126 12.89 15.54 10.79
CA GLN A 126 13.47 16.16 11.96
C GLN A 126 14.05 17.50 11.51
N ASN A 127 13.27 18.57 11.66
CA ASN A 127 13.78 19.93 11.53
C ASN A 127 14.89 20.09 12.59
N LYS A 128 16.16 20.06 12.16
CA LYS A 128 17.28 20.46 13.01
C LYS A 128 17.08 21.92 13.40
N PRO A 129 16.99 22.28 14.69
CA PRO A 129 17.17 23.67 15.07
C PRO A 129 18.65 24.01 14.79
N THR A 130 18.89 24.88 13.82
CA THR A 130 20.15 25.59 13.69
C THR A 130 20.25 26.53 14.89
N ILE A 131 20.81 26.03 16.00
CA ILE A 131 21.32 26.88 17.06
C ILE A 131 22.68 27.37 16.56
N THR A 132 22.69 28.54 15.93
CA THR A 132 23.91 29.34 15.83
C THR A 132 23.88 30.29 17.03
N GLU A 133 24.55 29.89 18.10
CA GLU A 133 24.94 30.79 19.18
C GLU A 133 26.17 31.62 18.75
N HIS A 134 26.10 32.92 19.04
CA HIS A 134 27.13 33.97 19.02
C HIS A 134 27.67 34.48 17.67
#